data_AF-A0A8T4YU70-F1
#
_entry.id   AF-A0A8T4YU70-F1
#
_cell.length_a   1.000
_cell.length_b   1.000
_cell.length_c   1.000
_cell.angle_alpha   90.00
_cell.angle_beta   90.00
_cell.angle_gamma   90.00
#
_symmetry.space_group_name_H-M   'P 1'
#
loop_
_entity.id
_entity.type
_entity.pdbx_description
1 polymer ?
#
loop_
_entity_poly.entity_id
_entity_poly.type
_entity_poly.pdbx_seq_one_letter_code
_entity_poly.pdbx_strand_id
1 'polypeptide(L)' 'MTGRELSIVLAAPRRIEPREFEMPSIGPEGLLLKIEAVSICGSDAERYVGVRFGGVLATPFPII' A
#
# COMPACT_ATOMS: atom_id res chain seq x y z
N MET A 1 12.49 -15.97 -7.34
CA MET A 1 11.16 -16.35 -6.82
C MET A 1 10.12 -15.83 -7.80
N THR A 2 9.25 -16.69 -8.31
CA THR A 2 8.17 -16.31 -9.25
C THR A 2 6.85 -16.63 -8.57
N GLY A 3 6.15 -15.60 -8.10
CA GLY A 3 4.86 -15.71 -7.45
C GLY A 3 4.16 -14.37 -7.51
N ARG A 4 2.84 -14.37 -7.32
CA ARG A 4 2.07 -13.12 -7.22
C ARG A 4 1.66 -12.87 -5.78
N GLU A 5 1.49 -11.60 -5.45
CA GLU A 5 0.93 -11.14 -4.19
C GLU A 5 -0.32 -10.30 -4.45
N LEU A 6 -1.21 -10.25 -3.45
CA LEU A 6 -2.42 -9.44 -3.49
C LEU A 6 -2.27 -8.30 -2.48
N SER A 7 -2.39 -7.06 -2.96
CA SER A 7 -2.38 -5.87 -2.12
C SER A 7 -3.69 -5.09 -2.25
N ILE A 8 -4.07 -4.40 -1.17
CA ILE A 8 -5.28 -3.58 -1.10
C ILE A 8 -4.91 -2.13 -1.44
N VAL A 9 -5.26 -1.70 -2.65
CA VAL A 9 -4.75 -0.43 -3.21
C VAL A 9 -5.81 0.66 -3.10
N LEU A 10 -5.44 1.79 -2.51
CA LEU A 10 -6.25 3.00 -2.58
C LEU A 10 -5.94 3.71 -3.91
N ALA A 11 -6.81 3.54 -4.90
CA ALA A 11 -6.62 4.04 -6.26
C ALA A 11 -7.00 5.53 -6.40
N ALA A 12 -7.89 6.02 -5.55
CA ALA A 12 -8.32 7.42 -5.45
C ALA A 12 -9.00 7.63 -4.08
N PRO A 13 -9.32 8.86 -3.66
CA PRO A 13 -10.13 9.08 -2.46
C PRO A 13 -11.40 8.23 -2.50
N ARG A 14 -11.62 7.47 -1.42
CA ARG A 14 -12.76 6.57 -1.20
C ARG A 14 -12.87 5.42 -2.21
N ARG A 15 -11.79 5.08 -2.92
CA ARG A 15 -11.76 4.03 -3.94
C ARG A 15 -10.64 3.04 -3.66
N ILE A 16 -10.98 1.96 -2.97
CA ILE A 16 -10.07 0.84 -2.69
C ILE A 16 -10.35 -0.28 -3.68
N GLU A 17 -9.29 -0.88 -4.22
CA GLU A 17 -9.38 -2.05 -5.09
C GLU A 17 -8.24 -3.04 -4.80
N PRO A 18 -8.54 -4.35 -4.73
CA PRO A 18 -7.49 -5.37 -4.69
C PRO A 18 -6.74 -5.40 -6.03
N ARG A 19 -5.42 -5.50 -5.99
CA ARG A 19 -4.57 -5.66 -7.20
C ARG A 19 -3.53 -6.74 -6.97
N GLU A 20 -3.29 -7.56 -8.01
CA GLU A 20 -2.19 -8.51 -8.02
C GLU A 20 -0.90 -7.83 -8.50
N PHE A 21 0.21 -8.15 -7.85
CA PHE A 21 1.55 -7.74 -8.26
C PHE A 21 2.47 -8.95 -8.35
N GLU A 22 3.52 -8.84 -9.16
CA GLU A 22 4.61 -9.80 -9.11
C GLU A 22 5.38 -9.65 -7.78
N MET A 23 5.80 -10.76 -7.20
CA MET A 23 6.58 -10.76 -5.96
C MET A 23 7.84 -9.91 -6.15
N PRO A 24 8.13 -8.94 -5.26
CA PRO A 24 9.26 -8.05 -5.45
C PRO A 24 10.59 -8.81 -5.35
N SER A 25 11.53 -8.44 -6.21
CA SER A 25 12.92 -8.86 -6.05
C SER A 25 13.56 -8.10 -4.89
N ILE A 26 14.27 -8.80 -4.02
CA ILE A 26 15.01 -8.21 -2.91
C ILE A 26 16.51 -8.18 -3.20
N GLY A 27 17.19 -7.12 -2.75
CA GLY A 27 18.65 -7.03 -2.76
C GLY A 27 19.29 -7.81 -1.60
N PRO A 28 20.62 -7.79 -1.48
CA PRO A 28 21.35 -8.57 -0.46
C PRO A 28 20.97 -8.20 0.99
N GLU A 29 20.57 -6.96 1.23
CA GLU A 29 20.15 -6.46 2.54
C GLU A 29 18.62 -6.47 2.74
N GLY A 30 17.88 -7.02 1.77
CA GLY A 30 16.43 -7.08 1.80
C GLY A 30 15.91 -8.35 2.46
N LEU A 31 14.68 -8.29 2.97
CA LEU A 31 13.92 -9.45 3.40
C LEU A 31 12.56 -9.45 2.70
N LEU A 32 12.11 -10.64 2.30
CA LEU A 32 10.76 -10.83 1.79
C LEU A 32 9.89 -11.36 2.94
N LEU A 33 8.87 -10.59 3.30
CA LEU A 33 7.98 -10.92 4.41
C LEU A 33 6.64 -11.40 3.88
N LYS A 34 6.16 -12.52 4.44
CA LYS A 34 4.76 -12.93 4.29
C LYS A 34 3.94 -12.23 5.37
N ILE A 35 3.00 -11.39 4.95
CA ILE A 35 2.12 -10.67 5.86
C ILE A 35 1.01 -11.63 6.34
N GLU A 36 0.98 -11.94 7.63
CA GLU A 36 -0.09 -12.75 8.26
C GLU A 36 -1.22 -11.87 8.81
N ALA A 37 -0.91 -10.62 9.19
CA ALA A 37 -1.87 -9.66 9.70
C ALA A 37 -1.36 -8.22 9.53
N VAL A 38 -2.30 -7.29 9.32
CA VAL A 38 -2.08 -5.84 9.35
C VAL A 38 -3.27 -5.17 10.02
N SER A 39 -3.06 -4.01 10.63
CA SER A 39 -4.11 -3.22 11.28
C SER A 39 -4.28 -1.87 10.59
N ILE A 40 -5.46 -1.27 10.73
CA ILE A 40 -5.78 0.05 10.18
C ILE A 40 -5.46 1.10 11.24
N CYS A 41 -4.64 2.08 10.88
CA CYS A 41 -4.31 3.24 11.68
C CYS A 41 -5.32 4.38 11.43
N GLY A 42 -5.44 5.34 12.36
CA GLY A 42 -6.24 6.56 12.13
C GLY A 42 -5.82 7.32 10.86
N SER A 43 -4.52 7.28 10.53
CA SER A 43 -3.99 7.94 9.33
C SER A 43 -4.40 7.28 8.00
N ASP A 44 -4.88 6.03 8.04
CA ASP A 44 -5.45 5.38 6.85
C ASP A 44 -6.83 5.94 6.53
N ALA A 45 -7.62 6.27 7.55
CA ALA A 45 -8.93 6.89 7.36
C ALA A 45 -8.80 8.27 6.70
N GLU A 46 -7.80 9.06 7.12
CA GLU A 46 -7.49 10.38 6.55
C GLU A 46 -7.05 10.27 5.09
N ARG A 47 -6.17 9.30 4.77
CA ARG A 47 -5.77 9.00 3.39
C ARG A 47 -6.95 8.50 2.55
N TYR A 48 -7.77 7.62 3.10
CA TYR A 48 -8.96 7.07 2.45
C TYR A 48 -9.91 8.18 2.01
N VAL A 49 -10.19 9.18 2.85
CA VAL A 49 -11.07 10.30 2.44
C VAL A 49 -10.40 11.29 1.49
N GLY A 50 -9.08 11.19 1.29
CA GLY A 50 -8.31 12.10 0.44
C GLY A 50 -7.90 13.39 1.13
N VAL A 51 -7.81 13.43 2.45
CA VAL A 51 -7.22 14.56 3.18
C VAL A 51 -5.75 14.59 2.81
N ARG A 52 -5.40 15.51 1.90
CA ARG A 52 -4.01 15.84 1.65
C ARG A 52 -3.50 16.52 2.90
N PHE A 53 -2.68 15.83 3.68
CA PHE A 53 -1.72 16.54 4.52
C PHE A 53 -0.83 17.34 3.57
N GLY A 54 -1.07 18.65 3.47
CA GLY A 54 -0.20 19.54 2.71
C GLY A 54 1.25 19.41 3.21
N GLY A 55 2.22 19.45 2.30
CA GLY A 55 3.65 19.30 2.63
C GLY A 55 4.20 17.91 2.35
N VAL A 56 5.20 17.48 3.13
CA VAL A 56 6.01 16.25 2.93
C VAL A 56 5.18 14.95 3.01
N LEU A 57 3.92 15.03 3.44
CA LEU A 57 3.00 13.90 3.66
C LEU A 57 1.96 13.70 2.54
N ALA A 58 2.03 14.48 1.45
CA ALA A 58 1.13 14.31 0.31
C ALA A 58 1.52 13.06 -0.50
N THR A 59 0.95 11.89 -0.15
CA THR A 59 1.14 10.66 -0.92
C THR A 59 0.29 10.69 -2.20
N PRO A 60 0.88 10.57 -3.41
CA PRO A 60 0.12 10.46 -4.64
C PRO A 60 -0.60 9.11 -4.71
N PHE A 61 -1.78 9.11 -5.31
CA PHE A 61 -2.46 7.86 -5.68
C PHE A 61 -1.77 7.21 -6.88
N PRO A 62 -1.74 5.86 -6.97
CA PRO A 62 -2.30 4.91 -6.01
C PRO A 62 -1.41 4.71 -4.76
N ILE A 63 -2.03 4.44 -3.61
CA ILE A 63 -1.34 4.00 -2.39
C ILE A 63 -1.48 2.47 -2.29
N ILE A 64 -0.35 1.78 -2.19
CA ILE A 64 -0.23 0.31 -2.05
C ILE A 64 0.10 0.01 -0.60
#